data_AF-A0A4R4S4M2-F1
#
_entry.id   AF-A0A4R4S4M2-F1
#
_cell.length_a   1.000
_cell.length_b   1.000
_cell.length_c   1.000
_cell.angle_alpha   90.00
_cell.angle_beta   90.00
_cell.angle_gamma   90.00
#
_symmetry.space_group_name_H-M   'P 1'
#
loop_
_entity.id
_entity.type
_entity.pdbx_description
1 polymer ?
#
loop_
_entity_poly.entity_id
_entity_poly.type
_entity_poly.pdbx_seq_one_letter_code
_entity_poly.pdbx_strand_id
1 'polypeptide(L)'
;MATVGWLADVLRSAGVQVVEEGDWRNRMRPGDFDPIGVLWHHTAATSSATNPHPALGICINGRSDLPGPLCQALVDYHGVFHLISAGRANHAGTSGGSGPIPAGDGNALMIGWEIDYNGVSQEMTAAQYAASLRATAAVLTRLGRDASHARGHRETSTTGKIDPSFIDLDVMRAEVAARMSGGTAWSTIVDNATAGRFTASANWRVSTYSGQRYGADYRYADPVASSDVAWYRVNVPATGTYRVDAWWPANAGYNNATPYLVATTTGNKTVYADQRATGGQWRALGTFALPAGDANRVGVSRWTTGTGLVIADAIRLTRVS
;
A
#
# COMPACT_ATOMS: atom_id res chain seq x y z
N MET A 1 13.21 -30.23 11.92
CA MET A 1 12.40 -29.00 12.02
C MET A 1 12.56 -28.27 10.70
N ALA A 2 11.47 -27.96 9.98
CA ALA A 2 11.62 -27.22 8.74
C ALA A 2 12.12 -25.81 9.05
N THR A 3 12.88 -25.22 8.13
CA THR A 3 13.33 -23.83 8.23
C THR A 3 13.07 -23.12 6.92
N VAL A 4 12.96 -21.81 6.98
CA VAL A 4 12.86 -20.91 5.84
C VAL A 4 14.21 -20.25 5.56
N GLY A 5 15.28 -21.05 5.53
CA GLY A 5 16.63 -20.55 5.20
C GLY A 5 16.72 -19.89 3.82
N TRP A 6 15.77 -20.20 2.93
CA TRP A 6 15.56 -19.60 1.61
C TRP A 6 14.93 -18.19 1.64
N LEU A 7 14.48 -17.71 2.80
CA LEU A 7 13.67 -16.50 2.90
C LEU A 7 14.38 -15.26 2.35
N ALA A 8 15.65 -15.08 2.68
CA ALA A 8 16.44 -13.94 2.20
C ALA A 8 16.49 -13.86 0.66
N ASP A 9 16.73 -14.99 0.00
CA ASP A 9 16.84 -15.05 -1.45
C ASP A 9 15.49 -14.80 -2.13
N VAL A 10 14.42 -15.38 -1.59
CA VAL A 10 13.04 -15.15 -2.08
C VAL A 10 12.67 -13.67 -1.99
N LEU A 11 12.92 -13.03 -0.85
CA LEU A 11 12.62 -11.61 -0.66
C LEU A 11 13.46 -10.72 -1.60
N ARG A 12 14.77 -10.97 -1.69
CA ARG A 12 15.66 -10.22 -2.59
C ARG A 12 15.25 -10.37 -4.06
N SER A 13 14.88 -11.58 -4.49
CA SER A 13 14.42 -11.83 -5.87
C SER A 13 13.12 -11.08 -6.20
N ALA A 14 12.31 -10.77 -5.19
CA ALA A 14 11.10 -9.96 -5.31
C ALA A 14 11.37 -8.45 -5.20
N GLY A 15 12.63 -8.02 -5.16
CA GLY A 15 13.01 -6.60 -5.04
C GLY A 15 12.77 -6.01 -3.65
N VAL A 16 12.71 -6.85 -2.60
CA VAL A 16 12.64 -6.40 -1.21
C VAL A 16 14.05 -6.18 -0.68
N GLN A 17 14.28 -5.05 -0.01
CA GLN A 17 15.54 -4.79 0.69
C GLN A 17 15.58 -5.63 1.97
N VAL A 18 16.69 -6.33 2.18
CA VAL A 18 16.84 -7.32 3.26
C VAL A 18 18.10 -7.06 4.07
N VAL A 19 17.94 -7.00 5.38
CA VAL A 19 19.02 -7.04 6.38
C VAL A 19 18.92 -8.38 7.12
N GLU A 20 20.06 -9.04 7.34
CA GLU A 20 20.13 -10.32 8.04
C GLU A 20 20.65 -10.11 9.46
N GLU A 21 19.83 -10.32 10.48
CA GLU A 21 20.13 -9.92 11.86
C GLU A 21 20.91 -10.99 12.64
N GLY A 22 22.23 -10.90 12.57
CA GLY A 22 23.15 -11.83 13.26
C GLY A 22 22.90 -13.28 12.82
N ASP A 23 22.74 -14.17 13.79
CA ASP A 23 22.54 -15.60 13.53
C ASP A 23 21.07 -15.99 13.23
N TRP A 24 20.38 -15.17 12.43
CA TRP A 24 18.95 -15.34 12.14
C TRP A 24 18.61 -16.72 11.55
N ARG A 25 19.55 -17.36 10.83
CA ARG A 25 19.37 -18.69 10.25
C ARG A 25 19.24 -19.80 11.29
N ASN A 26 19.81 -19.60 12.48
CA ASN A 26 19.78 -20.58 13.57
C ASN A 26 18.93 -20.12 14.76
N ARG A 27 18.45 -18.87 14.77
CA ARG A 27 17.53 -18.34 15.79
C ARG A 27 16.12 -18.89 15.56
N MET A 28 15.57 -19.63 16.54
CA MET A 28 14.20 -20.15 16.52
C MET A 28 13.74 -20.60 17.91
N ARG A 29 12.43 -20.79 18.09
CA ARG A 29 11.83 -21.43 19.27
C ARG A 29 11.70 -22.94 19.09
N PRO A 30 11.67 -23.74 20.18
CA PRO A 30 11.30 -25.15 20.10
C PRO A 30 9.87 -25.37 19.62
N GLY A 31 9.62 -26.47 18.92
CA GLY A 31 8.30 -26.89 18.44
C GLY A 31 8.26 -27.04 16.92
N ASP A 32 7.12 -27.49 16.40
CA ASP A 32 6.94 -27.68 14.96
C ASP A 32 6.90 -26.34 14.21
N PHE A 33 7.33 -26.38 12.95
CA PHE A 33 7.25 -25.27 12.03
C PHE A 33 7.08 -25.83 10.63
N ASP A 34 5.91 -25.60 10.04
CA ASP A 34 5.55 -25.99 8.68
C ASP A 34 4.61 -24.92 8.11
N PRO A 35 5.17 -23.76 7.71
CA PRO A 35 4.36 -22.61 7.41
C PRO A 35 3.57 -22.80 6.12
N ILE A 36 2.26 -22.57 6.21
CA ILE A 36 1.31 -22.57 5.08
C ILE A 36 0.81 -21.16 4.76
N GLY A 37 1.22 -20.14 5.52
CA GLY A 37 0.73 -18.78 5.35
C GLY A 37 1.67 -17.71 5.85
N VAL A 38 1.24 -16.47 5.68
CA VAL A 38 1.96 -15.27 6.12
C VAL A 38 1.04 -14.43 6.98
N LEU A 39 1.51 -14.01 8.15
CA LEU A 39 0.76 -13.23 9.13
C LEU A 39 1.35 -11.84 9.29
N TRP A 40 0.55 -10.80 9.06
CA TRP A 40 0.94 -9.40 9.24
C TRP A 40 0.54 -8.92 10.63
N HIS A 41 1.47 -8.23 11.28
CA HIS A 41 1.34 -7.61 12.60
C HIS A 41 1.70 -6.13 12.50
N HIS A 42 1.35 -5.37 13.54
CA HIS A 42 2.01 -4.10 13.83
C HIS A 42 2.64 -4.17 15.21
N THR A 43 3.81 -3.57 15.37
CA THR A 43 4.62 -3.70 16.60
C THR A 43 4.11 -2.85 17.77
N ALA A 44 3.19 -1.92 17.50
CA ALA A 44 2.76 -0.85 18.40
C ALA A 44 3.86 0.19 18.73
N ALA A 45 5.03 0.09 18.10
CA ALA A 45 6.10 1.06 18.24
C ALA A 45 5.95 2.21 17.23
N THR A 46 6.23 3.44 17.65
CA THR A 46 6.24 4.58 16.73
C THR A 46 7.58 4.68 16.02
N SER A 47 7.58 4.39 14.72
CA SER A 47 8.79 4.46 13.87
C SER A 47 8.86 5.79 13.12
N SER A 48 10.05 6.17 12.66
CA SER A 48 10.27 7.37 11.85
C SER A 48 11.46 7.20 10.91
N ALA A 49 11.65 8.13 9.98
CA ALA A 49 12.82 8.08 9.08
C ALA A 49 14.17 8.06 9.83
N THR A 50 14.26 8.70 11.00
CA THR A 50 15.47 8.77 11.84
C THR A 50 15.54 7.67 12.90
N ASN A 51 14.44 6.95 13.15
CA ASN A 51 14.39 5.78 14.02
C ASN A 51 13.50 4.71 13.34
N PRO A 52 14.02 4.03 12.30
CA PRO A 52 13.18 3.27 11.39
C PRO A 52 12.69 1.94 11.95
N HIS A 53 13.41 1.34 12.89
CA HIS A 53 13.09 0.01 13.42
C HIS A 53 13.11 -0.06 14.97
N PRO A 54 12.29 0.77 15.67
CA PRO A 54 12.29 0.87 17.12
C PRO A 54 12.00 -0.47 17.84
N ALA A 55 11.24 -1.38 17.22
CA ALA A 55 10.89 -2.66 17.85
C ALA A 55 11.89 -3.80 17.53
N LEU A 56 12.95 -3.55 16.76
CA LEU A 56 13.88 -4.59 16.31
C LEU A 56 14.48 -5.40 17.46
N GLY A 57 14.98 -4.71 18.50
CA GLY A 57 15.56 -5.36 19.67
C GLY A 57 14.55 -6.26 20.41
N ILE A 58 13.29 -5.82 20.50
CA ILE A 58 12.21 -6.59 21.13
C ILE A 58 11.82 -7.79 20.24
N CYS A 59 11.76 -7.62 18.92
CA CYS A 59 11.44 -8.73 18.01
C CYS A 59 12.52 -9.83 18.02
N ILE A 60 13.80 -9.46 18.18
CA ILE A 60 14.91 -10.40 18.29
C ILE A 60 14.89 -11.13 19.65
N ASN A 61 14.86 -10.37 20.75
CA ASN A 61 15.12 -10.91 22.09
C ASN A 61 13.87 -11.35 22.83
N GLY A 62 12.71 -10.82 22.44
CA GLY A 62 11.46 -10.95 23.16
C GLY A 62 11.30 -9.94 24.29
N ARG A 63 10.37 -10.25 25.17
CA ARG A 63 9.99 -9.51 26.38
C ARG A 63 10.02 -10.45 27.57
N SER A 64 9.95 -9.91 28.78
CA SER A 64 10.09 -10.67 30.03
C SER A 64 9.07 -11.82 30.16
N ASP A 65 7.89 -11.67 29.57
CA ASP A 65 6.79 -12.64 29.58
C ASP A 65 6.62 -13.40 28.26
N LEU A 66 7.43 -13.12 27.23
CA LEU A 66 7.41 -13.84 25.95
C LEU A 66 8.80 -13.84 25.31
N PRO A 67 9.53 -14.98 25.36
CA PRO A 67 10.89 -15.03 24.85
C PRO A 67 10.92 -14.97 23.33
N GLY A 68 11.92 -14.29 22.77
CA GLY A 68 12.12 -14.18 21.33
C GLY A 68 12.62 -15.47 20.69
N PRO A 69 12.63 -15.54 19.34
CA PRO A 69 12.21 -14.47 18.43
C PRO A 69 10.69 -14.30 18.37
N LEU A 70 10.22 -13.07 18.16
CA LEU A 70 8.79 -12.71 18.07
C LEU A 70 8.27 -12.58 16.64
N CYS A 71 9.12 -12.83 15.63
CA CYS A 71 8.72 -12.94 14.23
C CYS A 71 9.87 -13.51 13.39
N GLN A 72 9.59 -13.77 12.12
CA GLN A 72 10.59 -14.17 11.15
C GLN A 72 11.23 -12.93 10.51
N ALA A 73 10.49 -11.85 10.30
CA ALA A 73 11.07 -10.56 9.93
C ALA A 73 10.32 -9.37 10.53
N LEU A 74 11.07 -8.29 10.77
CA LEU A 74 10.54 -6.96 11.03
C LEU A 74 10.64 -6.09 9.79
N VAL A 75 9.66 -5.22 9.55
CA VAL A 75 9.63 -4.27 8.43
C VAL A 75 9.76 -2.85 8.95
N ASP A 76 10.90 -2.22 8.68
CA ASP A 76 11.22 -0.87 9.17
C ASP A 76 10.40 0.23 8.48
N TYR A 77 10.53 1.47 8.94
CA TYR A 77 9.83 2.65 8.39
C TYR A 77 10.00 2.82 6.87
N HIS A 78 11.16 2.41 6.32
CA HIS A 78 11.51 2.52 4.91
C HIS A 78 11.12 1.28 4.09
N GLY A 79 10.50 0.27 4.71
CA GLY A 79 10.12 -0.99 4.06
C GLY A 79 11.26 -1.99 3.92
N VAL A 80 12.33 -1.86 4.70
CA VAL A 80 13.44 -2.83 4.76
C VAL A 80 13.04 -3.99 5.67
N PHE A 81 13.27 -5.21 5.20
CA PHE A 81 13.01 -6.43 5.95
C PHE A 81 14.25 -6.85 6.75
N HIS A 82 14.16 -6.78 8.07
CA HIS A 82 15.16 -7.30 9.01
C HIS A 82 14.80 -8.76 9.35
N LEU A 83 15.55 -9.72 8.82
CA LEU A 83 15.33 -11.14 9.05
C LEU A 83 15.85 -11.55 10.43
N ILE A 84 14.96 -12.10 11.25
CA ILE A 84 15.21 -12.39 12.66
C ILE A 84 15.24 -13.89 12.93
N SER A 85 14.41 -14.69 12.25
CA SER A 85 14.30 -16.13 12.49
C SER A 85 14.07 -16.87 11.18
N ALA A 86 14.87 -17.91 10.91
CA ALA A 86 14.58 -18.88 9.86
C ALA A 86 13.67 -20.02 10.34
N GLY A 87 13.30 -20.07 11.62
CA GLY A 87 12.43 -21.11 12.17
C GLY A 87 11.21 -20.53 12.90
N ARG A 88 10.63 -21.37 13.76
CA ARG A 88 9.49 -21.03 14.62
C ARG A 88 9.77 -19.77 15.44
N ALA A 89 8.80 -18.86 15.48
CA ALA A 89 8.82 -17.66 16.33
C ALA A 89 7.54 -17.59 17.19
N ASN A 90 7.57 -16.82 18.29
CA ASN A 90 6.45 -16.63 19.20
C ASN A 90 5.64 -15.38 18.79
N HIS A 91 4.83 -15.47 17.74
CA HIS A 91 4.21 -14.29 17.11
C HIS A 91 2.67 -14.38 17.01
N ALA A 92 2.14 -15.52 16.59
CA ALA A 92 0.70 -15.70 16.34
C ALA A 92 -0.06 -16.28 17.56
N GLY A 93 0.61 -17.11 18.36
CA GLY A 93 -0.06 -17.89 19.41
C GLY A 93 -1.08 -18.89 18.83
N THR A 94 -2.17 -19.14 19.57
CA THR A 94 -3.24 -20.04 19.11
C THR A 94 -4.13 -19.34 18.06
N SER A 95 -4.19 -19.92 16.86
CA SER A 95 -5.11 -19.55 15.79
C SER A 95 -6.52 -20.08 16.06
N GLY A 96 -7.54 -19.22 15.91
CA GLY A 96 -8.95 -19.58 15.83
C GLY A 96 -9.40 -20.01 14.43
N GLY A 97 -8.48 -19.98 13.46
CA GLY A 97 -8.72 -20.28 12.06
C GLY A 97 -9.26 -19.07 11.28
N SER A 98 -8.89 -18.97 10.00
CA SER A 98 -9.34 -17.92 9.09
C SER A 98 -9.09 -18.30 7.64
N GLY A 99 -10.16 -18.46 6.84
CA GLY A 99 -10.08 -19.05 5.50
C GLY A 99 -9.30 -20.38 5.51
N PRO A 100 -8.28 -20.61 4.67
CA PRO A 100 -7.49 -21.84 4.69
C PRO A 100 -6.54 -22.02 5.88
N ILE A 101 -6.32 -21.00 6.72
CA ILE A 101 -5.52 -21.18 7.94
C ILE A 101 -6.39 -21.89 8.97
N PRO A 102 -6.03 -23.10 9.43
CA PRO A 102 -6.82 -23.83 10.41
C PRO A 102 -6.68 -23.23 11.82
N ALA A 103 -7.60 -23.61 12.70
CA ALA A 103 -7.41 -23.42 14.12
C ALA A 103 -6.26 -24.29 14.64
N GLY A 104 -5.60 -23.88 15.73
CA GLY A 104 -4.48 -24.60 16.33
C GLY A 104 -3.26 -23.72 16.56
N ASP A 105 -2.07 -24.26 16.33
CA ASP A 105 -0.81 -23.57 16.62
C ASP A 105 -0.41 -22.61 15.48
N GLY A 106 -0.77 -21.33 15.61
CA GLY A 106 -0.44 -20.31 14.61
C GLY A 106 1.05 -20.08 14.43
N ASN A 107 1.87 -20.33 15.47
CA ASN A 107 3.33 -20.17 15.40
C ASN A 107 3.98 -21.26 14.54
N ALA A 108 3.34 -22.44 14.43
CA ALA A 108 3.78 -23.49 13.53
C ALA A 108 3.38 -23.23 12.07
N LEU A 109 2.21 -22.59 11.88
CA LEU A 109 1.52 -22.52 10.60
C LEU A 109 1.89 -21.31 9.73
N MET A 110 2.54 -20.29 10.27
CA MET A 110 2.70 -19.01 9.56
C MET A 110 4.09 -18.39 9.73
N ILE A 111 4.50 -17.63 8.72
CA ILE A 111 5.65 -16.71 8.77
C ILE A 111 5.12 -15.33 9.15
N GLY A 112 5.66 -14.71 10.19
CA GLY A 112 5.22 -13.43 10.73
C GLY A 112 6.05 -12.23 10.25
N TRP A 113 5.36 -11.19 9.77
CA TRP A 113 5.89 -9.84 9.55
C TRP A 113 5.46 -8.92 10.68
N GLU A 114 6.42 -8.42 11.44
CA GLU A 114 6.23 -7.34 12.41
C GLU A 114 6.49 -6.01 11.72
N ILE A 115 5.45 -5.24 11.38
CA ILE A 115 5.61 -3.97 10.66
C ILE A 115 5.69 -2.84 11.67
N ASP A 116 6.76 -2.04 11.61
CA ASP A 116 7.07 -1.05 12.65
C ASP A 116 6.21 0.21 12.48
N TYR A 117 5.03 0.22 13.09
CA TYR A 117 4.15 1.38 13.23
C TYR A 117 3.21 1.19 14.43
N ASN A 118 2.72 2.30 15.00
CA ASN A 118 2.03 2.22 16.30
C ASN A 118 0.58 1.73 16.22
N GLY A 119 -0.08 1.79 15.05
CA GLY A 119 -1.44 1.29 14.86
C GLY A 119 -2.53 2.06 15.65
N VAL A 120 -2.22 3.23 16.21
CA VAL A 120 -3.14 4.11 16.95
C VAL A 120 -3.25 5.50 16.32
N SER A 121 -2.12 6.18 16.12
CA SER A 121 -2.04 7.52 15.49
C SER A 121 -1.12 7.54 14.26
N GLN A 122 -0.47 6.42 13.98
CA GLN A 122 0.39 6.19 12.84
C GLN A 122 -0.17 5.04 12.02
N GLU A 123 -0.13 5.20 10.69
CA GLU A 123 -0.42 4.16 9.70
C GLU A 123 0.88 3.64 9.09
N MET A 124 0.82 2.51 8.39
CA MET A 124 1.97 2.05 7.60
C MET A 124 2.40 3.11 6.59
N THR A 125 3.71 3.27 6.40
CA THR A 125 4.20 4.04 5.26
C THR A 125 3.88 3.31 3.95
N ALA A 126 3.83 4.06 2.85
CA ALA A 126 3.69 3.45 1.52
C ALA A 126 4.82 2.45 1.21
N ALA A 127 6.01 2.68 1.77
CA ALA A 127 7.18 1.81 1.58
C ALA A 127 7.02 0.49 2.33
N GLN A 128 6.59 0.53 3.61
CA GLN A 128 6.24 -0.65 4.40
C GLN A 128 5.20 -1.50 3.68
N TYR A 129 4.08 -0.89 3.31
CA TYR A 129 2.98 -1.60 2.67
C TYR A 129 3.40 -2.25 1.34
N ALA A 130 4.09 -1.49 0.47
CA ALA A 130 4.54 -2.01 -0.82
C ALA A 130 5.56 -3.14 -0.70
N ALA A 131 6.49 -3.06 0.26
CA ALA A 131 7.48 -4.10 0.51
C ALA A 131 6.82 -5.37 1.08
N SER A 132 5.90 -5.22 2.04
CA SER A 132 5.16 -6.34 2.62
C SER A 132 4.30 -7.08 1.61
N LEU A 133 3.68 -6.39 0.66
CA LEU A 133 2.96 -7.03 -0.45
C LEU A 133 3.89 -7.86 -1.35
N ARG A 134 5.07 -7.32 -1.72
CA ARG A 134 6.07 -8.05 -2.53
C ARG A 134 6.59 -9.28 -1.79
N ALA A 135 6.95 -9.12 -0.53
CA ALA A 135 7.42 -10.19 0.34
C ALA A 135 6.38 -11.31 0.46
N THR A 136 5.14 -10.94 0.76
CA THR A 136 4.04 -11.89 0.96
C THR A 136 3.73 -12.67 -0.32
N ALA A 137 3.63 -12.00 -1.47
CA ALA A 137 3.40 -12.67 -2.74
C ALA A 137 4.52 -13.67 -3.08
N ALA A 138 5.77 -13.29 -2.88
CA ALA A 138 6.92 -14.14 -3.16
C ALA A 138 6.98 -15.36 -2.24
N VAL A 139 6.73 -15.16 -0.94
CA VAL A 139 6.69 -16.24 0.06
C VAL A 139 5.55 -17.21 -0.23
N LEU A 140 4.33 -16.73 -0.47
CA LEU A 140 3.20 -17.61 -0.77
C LEU A 140 3.41 -18.39 -2.07
N THR A 141 3.99 -17.75 -3.09
CA THR A 141 4.40 -18.44 -4.33
C THR A 141 5.39 -19.56 -4.03
N ARG A 142 6.41 -19.30 -3.19
CA ARG A 142 7.42 -20.30 -2.78
C ARG A 142 6.81 -21.46 -1.99
N LEU A 143 5.75 -21.19 -1.21
CA LEU A 143 5.00 -22.18 -0.43
C LEU A 143 3.95 -22.92 -1.28
N GLY A 144 3.74 -22.55 -2.54
CA GLY A 144 2.70 -23.13 -3.39
C GLY A 144 1.28 -22.81 -2.92
N ARG A 145 1.08 -21.64 -2.30
CA ARG A 145 -0.19 -21.17 -1.76
C ARG A 145 -0.65 -19.91 -2.48
N ASP A 146 -1.96 -19.69 -2.52
CA ASP A 146 -2.54 -18.46 -3.05
C ASP A 146 -2.60 -17.33 -2.00
N ALA A 147 -3.02 -16.14 -2.42
CA ALA A 147 -3.14 -14.98 -1.55
C ALA A 147 -4.14 -15.17 -0.40
N SER A 148 -5.05 -16.16 -0.48
CA SER A 148 -5.97 -16.46 0.60
C SER A 148 -5.26 -17.05 1.84
N HIS A 149 -3.95 -17.28 1.81
CA HIS A 149 -3.14 -17.65 2.96
C HIS A 149 -2.39 -16.46 3.62
N ALA A 150 -2.61 -15.23 3.16
CA ALA A 150 -2.16 -14.01 3.84
C ALA A 150 -3.21 -13.52 4.84
N ARG A 151 -2.82 -13.32 6.10
CA ARG A 151 -3.71 -12.88 7.18
C ARG A 151 -3.17 -11.70 7.94
N GLY A 152 -4.06 -10.90 8.53
CA GLY A 152 -3.73 -10.05 9.67
C GLY A 152 -3.94 -10.82 10.97
N HIS A 153 -3.15 -10.53 12.01
CA HIS A 153 -3.23 -11.22 13.30
C HIS A 153 -4.65 -11.24 13.90
N ARG A 154 -5.38 -10.12 13.77
CA ARG A 154 -6.78 -9.96 14.20
C ARG A 154 -7.75 -10.95 13.56
N GLU A 155 -7.45 -11.47 12.37
CA GLU A 155 -8.31 -12.43 11.68
C GLU A 155 -8.15 -13.85 12.23
N THR A 156 -6.99 -14.16 12.84
CA THR A 156 -6.68 -15.50 13.38
C THR A 156 -6.69 -15.55 14.90
N SER A 157 -6.61 -14.42 15.59
CA SER A 157 -6.42 -14.38 17.05
C SER A 157 -7.65 -14.89 17.81
N THR A 158 -7.43 -15.72 18.82
CA THR A 158 -8.45 -16.13 19.81
C THR A 158 -8.58 -15.17 21.00
N THR A 159 -7.70 -14.18 21.11
CA THR A 159 -7.58 -13.29 22.28
C THR A 159 -8.02 -11.84 22.01
N GLY A 160 -8.66 -11.60 20.87
CA GLY A 160 -9.14 -10.26 20.48
C GLY A 160 -8.04 -9.27 20.07
N LYS A 161 -6.92 -9.76 19.52
CA LYS A 161 -5.89 -8.90 18.89
C LYS A 161 -6.50 -8.02 17.80
N ILE A 162 -6.02 -6.79 17.71
CA ILE A 162 -6.54 -5.77 16.78
C ILE A 162 -5.61 -5.52 15.58
N ASP A 163 -4.38 -6.00 15.65
CA ASP A 163 -3.36 -5.75 14.65
C ASP A 163 -3.54 -6.63 13.39
N PRO A 164 -3.17 -6.15 12.19
CA PRO A 164 -2.71 -4.81 11.86
C PRO A 164 -3.87 -3.79 11.79
N SER A 165 -3.64 -2.55 12.25
CA SER A 165 -4.62 -1.45 12.18
C SER A 165 -4.46 -0.63 10.89
N PHE A 166 -5.49 0.16 10.54
CA PHE A 166 -5.50 1.06 9.37
C PHE A 166 -5.31 0.38 8.01
N ILE A 167 -5.80 -0.84 7.90
CA ILE A 167 -5.69 -1.66 6.68
C ILE A 167 -6.98 -2.45 6.47
N ASP A 168 -7.39 -2.53 5.20
CA ASP A 168 -8.38 -3.47 4.73
C ASP A 168 -7.65 -4.74 4.26
N LEU A 169 -7.92 -5.86 4.95
CA LEU A 169 -7.20 -7.12 4.72
C LEU A 169 -7.71 -7.86 3.48
N ASP A 170 -8.94 -7.60 3.03
CA ASP A 170 -9.45 -8.12 1.76
C ASP A 170 -8.77 -7.41 0.59
N VAL A 171 -8.60 -6.08 0.69
CA VAL A 171 -7.82 -5.31 -0.30
C VAL A 171 -6.37 -5.76 -0.32
N MET A 172 -5.74 -5.98 0.84
CA MET A 172 -4.38 -6.52 0.93
C MET A 172 -4.26 -7.86 0.21
N ARG A 173 -5.19 -8.80 0.45
CA ARG A 173 -5.19 -10.10 -0.22
C ARG A 173 -5.37 -9.99 -1.73
N ALA A 174 -6.26 -9.10 -2.20
CA ALA A 174 -6.38 -8.82 -3.63
C ALA A 174 -5.04 -8.33 -4.19
N GLU A 175 -4.38 -7.36 -3.54
CA GLU A 175 -3.08 -6.81 -3.95
C GLU A 175 -1.88 -7.78 -3.81
N VAL A 176 -2.03 -8.86 -3.06
CA VAL A 176 -1.09 -10.00 -3.06
C VAL A 176 -1.36 -10.91 -4.25
N ALA A 177 -2.62 -11.34 -4.47
CA ALA A 177 -3.01 -12.17 -5.63
C ALA A 177 -2.62 -11.50 -6.95
N ALA A 178 -2.78 -10.18 -6.95
CA ALA A 178 -2.35 -9.26 -7.97
C ALA A 178 -0.91 -9.46 -8.43
N ARG A 179 0.00 -9.53 -7.46
CA ARG A 179 1.45 -9.65 -7.68
C ARG A 179 1.82 -11.08 -8.06
N MET A 180 1.16 -12.05 -7.45
CA MET A 180 1.39 -13.48 -7.72
C MET A 180 1.02 -13.86 -9.16
N SER A 181 -0.03 -13.27 -9.73
CA SER A 181 -0.49 -13.56 -11.09
C SER A 181 0.43 -13.00 -12.20
N GLY A 182 1.61 -12.48 -11.85
CA GLY A 182 2.50 -11.84 -12.82
C GLY A 182 1.88 -10.59 -13.43
N GLY A 183 0.85 -10.02 -12.79
CA GLY A 183 0.40 -8.67 -13.07
C GLY A 183 1.58 -7.74 -12.81
N THR A 184 2.40 -7.49 -13.83
CA THR A 184 3.38 -6.40 -13.84
C THR A 184 2.66 -5.21 -13.24
N ALA A 185 3.23 -4.65 -12.17
CA ALA A 185 2.74 -3.47 -11.49
C ALA A 185 2.74 -2.31 -12.50
N TRP A 186 1.75 -2.31 -13.37
CA TRP A 186 1.60 -1.29 -14.38
C TRP A 186 1.20 -0.05 -13.62
N SER A 187 2.06 0.95 -13.68
CA SER A 187 1.77 2.28 -13.17
C SER A 187 2.12 3.27 -14.26
N THR A 188 1.29 4.29 -14.41
CA THR A 188 1.57 5.40 -15.30
C THR A 188 1.18 6.69 -14.61
N ILE A 189 2.00 7.71 -14.83
CA ILE A 189 1.72 9.07 -14.42
C ILE A 189 1.35 9.85 -15.67
N VAL A 190 0.32 10.69 -15.57
CA VAL A 190 0.01 11.70 -16.58
C VAL A 190 -0.06 13.04 -15.88
N ASP A 191 0.91 13.88 -16.21
CA ASP A 191 1.03 15.28 -15.83
C ASP A 191 0.31 16.19 -16.85
N ASN A 192 -0.09 17.40 -16.45
CA ASN A 192 -0.76 18.35 -17.33
C ASN A 192 0.10 18.86 -18.51
N ALA A 193 1.42 18.64 -18.49
CA ALA A 193 2.33 18.88 -19.60
C ALA A 193 2.67 17.59 -20.39
N THR A 194 2.10 16.43 -20.04
CA THR A 194 2.35 15.18 -20.78
C THR A 194 1.77 15.28 -22.19
N ALA A 195 2.67 15.30 -23.19
CA ALA A 195 2.32 15.53 -24.58
C ALA A 195 1.23 14.57 -25.09
N GLY A 196 0.13 15.14 -25.61
CA GLY A 196 -1.01 14.38 -26.14
C GLY A 196 -1.81 13.58 -25.10
N ARG A 197 -1.52 13.75 -23.81
CA ARG A 197 -2.20 13.04 -22.71
C ARG A 197 -3.02 13.93 -21.80
N PHE A 198 -2.94 15.25 -21.94
CA PHE A 198 -3.74 16.20 -21.20
C PHE A 198 -4.53 17.10 -22.15
N THR A 199 -5.80 17.39 -21.84
CA THR A 199 -6.65 18.30 -22.63
C THR A 199 -7.56 19.08 -21.71
N ALA A 200 -7.57 20.40 -21.87
CA ALA A 200 -8.45 21.31 -21.13
C ALA A 200 -8.88 22.46 -22.05
N SER A 201 -9.99 23.12 -21.73
CA SER A 201 -10.43 24.31 -22.47
C SER A 201 -9.52 25.51 -22.23
N ALA A 202 -9.69 26.58 -23.01
CA ALA A 202 -8.95 27.84 -22.84
C ALA A 202 -9.20 28.54 -21.49
N ASN A 203 -10.22 28.10 -20.73
CA ASN A 203 -10.51 28.63 -19.39
C ASN A 203 -9.54 28.12 -18.32
N TRP A 204 -8.80 27.05 -18.61
CA TRP A 204 -7.77 26.49 -17.73
C TRP A 204 -6.42 27.16 -17.97
N ARG A 205 -6.11 28.14 -17.12
CA ARG A 205 -4.87 28.93 -17.18
C ARG A 205 -3.70 28.15 -16.58
N VAL A 206 -2.48 28.55 -16.91
CA VAL A 206 -1.23 27.92 -16.44
C VAL A 206 -0.68 28.70 -15.26
N SER A 207 -0.19 28.00 -14.23
CA SER A 207 0.51 28.60 -13.10
C SER A 207 1.76 27.80 -12.75
N THR A 208 2.82 28.51 -12.34
CA THR A 208 4.05 27.96 -11.77
C THR A 208 4.25 28.36 -10.30
N TYR A 209 3.25 29.03 -9.70
CA TYR A 209 3.37 29.70 -8.41
C TYR A 209 3.78 28.76 -7.28
N SER A 210 3.11 27.62 -7.13
CA SER A 210 3.40 26.70 -6.03
C SER A 210 4.60 25.81 -6.31
N GLY A 211 5.53 25.72 -5.35
CA GLY A 211 6.63 24.75 -5.37
C GLY A 211 6.19 23.30 -5.15
N GLN A 212 4.94 23.07 -4.76
CA GLN A 212 4.37 21.73 -4.58
C GLN A 212 3.82 21.11 -5.86
N ARG A 213 3.88 21.80 -7.00
CA ARG A 213 3.43 21.28 -8.29
C ARG A 213 4.17 20.00 -8.69
N TYR A 214 3.50 19.09 -9.38
CA TYR A 214 4.20 18.05 -10.13
C TYR A 214 4.66 18.66 -11.46
N GLY A 215 5.82 18.21 -11.96
CA GLY A 215 6.36 18.76 -13.21
C GLY A 215 6.67 20.26 -13.20
N ALA A 216 6.47 20.91 -14.35
CA ALA A 216 6.92 22.28 -14.58
C ALA A 216 5.91 23.34 -14.16
N ASP A 217 4.62 23.05 -14.32
CA ASP A 217 3.48 23.95 -14.10
C ASP A 217 2.22 23.14 -13.77
N TYR A 218 1.11 23.82 -13.48
CA TYR A 218 -0.20 23.20 -13.31
C TYR A 218 -1.29 24.07 -13.91
N ARG A 219 -2.49 23.50 -14.10
CA ARG A 219 -3.66 24.23 -14.57
C ARG A 219 -4.54 24.69 -13.43
N TYR A 220 -5.13 25.87 -13.58
CA TYR A 220 -6.12 26.40 -12.65
C TYR A 220 -7.28 27.08 -13.37
N ALA A 221 -8.45 27.07 -12.75
CA ALA A 221 -9.64 27.75 -13.25
C ALA A 221 -10.57 28.18 -12.10
N ASP A 222 -11.37 29.21 -12.35
CA ASP A 222 -12.49 29.57 -11.47
C ASP A 222 -13.61 28.52 -11.57
N PRO A 223 -14.24 28.15 -10.44
CA PRO A 223 -15.37 27.23 -10.44
C PRO A 223 -16.58 27.83 -11.18
N VAL A 224 -17.33 26.99 -11.88
CA VAL A 224 -18.55 27.39 -12.62
C VAL A 224 -19.61 26.31 -12.51
N ALA A 225 -20.89 26.68 -12.63
CA ALA A 225 -22.00 25.72 -12.64
C ALA A 225 -22.16 25.02 -14.01
N SER A 226 -21.07 24.69 -14.69
CA SER A 226 -21.05 24.03 -16.00
C SER A 226 -19.92 23.01 -16.09
N SER A 227 -20.15 21.94 -16.85
CA SER A 227 -19.15 20.90 -17.08
C SER A 227 -18.07 21.41 -18.03
N ASP A 228 -16.88 21.67 -17.48
CA ASP A 228 -15.67 22.02 -18.22
C ASP A 228 -14.50 21.29 -17.56
N VAL A 229 -14.04 20.22 -18.20
CA VAL A 229 -13.18 19.22 -17.57
C VAL A 229 -11.77 19.28 -18.18
N ALA A 230 -10.76 19.33 -17.31
CA ALA A 230 -9.38 19.05 -17.65
C ALA A 230 -9.17 17.52 -17.62
N TRP A 231 -9.09 16.90 -18.79
CA TRP A 231 -8.99 15.45 -18.96
C TRP A 231 -7.55 14.96 -19.07
N TYR A 232 -7.28 13.86 -18.36
CA TYR A 232 -6.09 13.03 -18.49
C TYR A 232 -6.43 11.76 -19.28
N ARG A 233 -5.79 11.63 -20.43
CA ARG A 233 -5.88 10.49 -21.34
C ARG A 233 -4.83 9.45 -20.97
N VAL A 234 -5.28 8.22 -20.73
CA VAL A 234 -4.41 7.13 -20.29
C VAL A 234 -4.62 5.90 -21.15
N ASN A 235 -3.54 5.29 -21.62
CA ASN A 235 -3.56 3.98 -22.28
C ASN A 235 -3.58 2.87 -21.23
N VAL A 236 -4.77 2.45 -20.83
CA VAL A 236 -4.94 1.38 -19.85
C VAL A 236 -4.68 0.03 -20.53
N PRO A 237 -3.69 -0.77 -20.07
CA PRO A 237 -3.21 -1.93 -20.82
C PRO A 237 -4.22 -3.08 -20.87
N ALA A 238 -5.09 -3.19 -19.86
CA ALA A 238 -6.12 -4.21 -19.77
C ALA A 238 -7.30 -3.73 -18.91
N THR A 239 -8.51 -4.19 -19.20
CA THR A 239 -9.66 -3.93 -18.34
C THR A 239 -9.40 -4.59 -16.99
N GLY A 240 -9.60 -3.85 -15.91
CA GLY A 240 -9.31 -4.36 -14.58
C GLY A 240 -9.41 -3.28 -13.51
N THR A 241 -8.97 -3.61 -12.32
CA THR A 241 -9.02 -2.73 -11.17
C THR A 241 -7.75 -1.88 -11.11
N TYR A 242 -7.90 -0.58 -10.85
CA TYR A 242 -6.79 0.37 -10.78
C TYR A 242 -7.00 1.31 -9.60
N ARG A 243 -5.94 1.52 -8.80
CA ARG A 243 -5.88 2.64 -7.87
C ARG A 243 -5.61 3.90 -8.67
N VAL A 244 -6.42 4.92 -8.44
CA VAL A 244 -6.26 6.26 -9.04
C VAL A 244 -5.80 7.21 -7.94
N ASP A 245 -4.62 7.78 -8.12
CA ASP A 245 -4.13 8.88 -7.29
C ASP A 245 -4.16 10.20 -8.08
N ALA A 246 -4.27 11.31 -7.37
CA ALA A 246 -4.06 12.65 -7.89
C ALA A 246 -3.00 13.40 -7.08
N TRP A 247 -2.33 14.33 -7.73
CA TRP A 247 -1.40 15.27 -7.15
C TRP A 247 -1.94 16.68 -7.37
N TRP A 248 -1.78 17.54 -6.38
CA TRP A 248 -2.06 18.98 -6.50
C TRP A 248 -1.15 19.77 -5.55
N PRO A 249 -0.84 21.03 -5.85
CA PRO A 249 -0.36 21.98 -4.85
C PRO A 249 -1.49 22.36 -3.90
N ALA A 250 -1.19 22.55 -2.61
CA ALA A 250 -2.17 23.01 -1.62
C ALA A 250 -2.03 24.52 -1.33
N ASN A 251 -3.17 25.19 -1.23
CA ASN A 251 -3.25 26.60 -0.84
C ASN A 251 -4.65 26.90 -0.28
N ALA A 252 -4.76 27.76 0.74
CA ALA A 252 -6.05 28.14 1.33
C ALA A 252 -7.04 28.76 0.33
N GLY A 253 -6.56 29.36 -0.77
CA GLY A 253 -7.37 29.89 -1.86
C GLY A 253 -7.81 28.87 -2.92
N TYR A 254 -7.48 27.59 -2.76
CA TYR A 254 -7.88 26.51 -3.68
C TYR A 254 -9.18 25.85 -3.25
N ASN A 255 -9.76 25.08 -4.16
CA ASN A 255 -11.12 24.60 -4.02
C ASN A 255 -11.24 23.48 -2.98
N ASN A 256 -12.19 23.65 -2.05
CA ASN A 256 -12.42 22.73 -0.95
C ASN A 256 -13.20 21.46 -1.31
N ALA A 257 -13.77 21.41 -2.51
CA ALA A 257 -14.57 20.30 -3.00
C ALA A 257 -14.35 20.15 -4.51
N THR A 258 -13.11 19.91 -4.91
CA THR A 258 -12.75 19.71 -6.32
C THR A 258 -13.23 18.36 -6.83
N PRO A 259 -14.07 18.32 -7.87
CA PRO A 259 -14.58 17.06 -8.42
C PRO A 259 -13.58 16.43 -9.40
N TYR A 260 -13.16 15.22 -9.07
CA TYR A 260 -12.42 14.31 -9.93
C TYR A 260 -13.37 13.29 -10.54
N LEU A 261 -13.46 13.26 -11.86
CA LEU A 261 -14.22 12.30 -12.64
C LEU A 261 -13.32 11.12 -13.00
N VAL A 262 -13.75 9.90 -12.70
CA VAL A 262 -13.06 8.66 -13.10
C VAL A 262 -13.98 7.88 -14.04
N ALA A 263 -13.54 7.66 -15.28
CA ALA A 263 -14.28 6.93 -16.29
C ALA A 263 -14.13 5.41 -16.07
N THR A 264 -15.13 4.80 -15.43
CA THR A 264 -15.13 3.36 -15.10
C THR A 264 -15.85 2.53 -16.16
N THR A 265 -15.78 1.19 -16.03
CA THR A 265 -16.54 0.26 -16.89
C THR A 265 -18.06 0.41 -16.79
N THR A 266 -18.57 1.08 -15.75
CA THR A 266 -20.01 1.27 -15.49
C THR A 266 -20.44 2.74 -15.60
N GLY A 267 -19.60 3.60 -16.18
CA GLY A 267 -19.82 5.04 -16.30
C GLY A 267 -18.91 5.86 -15.39
N ASN A 268 -19.08 7.18 -15.41
CA ASN A 268 -18.22 8.07 -14.64
C ASN A 268 -18.58 8.04 -13.15
N LYS A 269 -17.55 7.99 -12.30
CA LYS A 269 -17.65 8.20 -10.85
C LYS A 269 -17.02 9.53 -10.49
N THR A 270 -17.61 10.24 -9.54
CA THR A 270 -17.09 11.52 -9.05
C THR A 270 -16.56 11.36 -7.63
N VAL A 271 -15.34 11.82 -7.40
CA VAL A 271 -14.71 11.91 -6.07
C VAL A 271 -14.40 13.37 -5.81
N TYR A 272 -14.69 13.85 -4.60
CA TYR A 272 -14.37 15.22 -4.20
C TYR A 272 -13.09 15.24 -3.37
N ALA A 273 -12.20 16.19 -3.66
CA ALA A 273 -10.98 16.40 -2.89
C ALA A 273 -10.86 17.86 -2.42
N ASP A 274 -10.38 18.05 -1.19
CA ASP A 274 -10.04 19.35 -0.65
C ASP A 274 -8.61 19.74 -1.06
N GLN A 275 -8.48 20.69 -1.99
CA GLN A 275 -7.19 21.15 -2.50
C GLN A 275 -6.53 22.21 -1.61
N ARG A 276 -7.12 22.53 -0.45
CA ARG A 276 -6.52 23.46 0.52
C ARG A 276 -5.47 22.80 1.41
N ALA A 277 -5.46 21.47 1.45
CA ALA A 277 -4.61 20.69 2.33
C ALA A 277 -3.94 19.52 1.58
N THR A 278 -2.95 18.92 2.23
CA THR A 278 -2.29 17.68 1.81
C THR A 278 -1.69 17.68 0.39
N GLY A 279 -1.38 18.85 -0.16
CA GLY A 279 -0.74 18.99 -1.48
C GLY A 279 0.74 18.62 -1.48
N GLY A 280 1.33 18.52 -2.68
CA GLY A 280 2.73 18.13 -2.85
C GLY A 280 3.01 16.66 -2.60
N GLN A 281 2.00 15.81 -2.72
CA GLN A 281 2.09 14.35 -2.56
C GLN A 281 0.95 13.66 -3.31
N TRP A 282 1.11 12.37 -3.60
CA TRP A 282 0.06 11.55 -4.20
C TRP A 282 -1.05 11.24 -3.21
N ARG A 283 -2.29 11.56 -3.59
CA ARG A 283 -3.50 11.32 -2.80
C ARG A 283 -4.39 10.33 -3.53
N ALA A 284 -4.76 9.23 -2.86
CA ALA A 284 -5.67 8.26 -3.43
C ALA A 284 -7.08 8.88 -3.57
N LEU A 285 -7.63 8.83 -4.78
CA LEU A 285 -9.04 9.10 -5.06
C LEU A 285 -9.90 7.85 -4.84
N GLY A 286 -9.28 6.67 -4.94
CA GLY A 286 -9.91 5.38 -4.73
C GLY A 286 -9.41 4.32 -5.71
N THR A 287 -10.12 3.19 -5.72
CA THR A 287 -9.85 2.05 -6.58
C THR A 287 -11.05 1.79 -7.47
N PHE A 288 -10.83 1.69 -8.79
CA PHE A 288 -11.89 1.67 -9.79
C PHE A 288 -11.66 0.60 -10.84
N ALA A 289 -12.74 -0.02 -11.32
CA ALA A 289 -12.70 -0.87 -12.51
C ALA A 289 -12.62 0.02 -13.78
N LEU A 290 -11.47 0.03 -14.44
CA LEU A 290 -11.23 0.82 -15.65
C LEU A 290 -11.24 -0.07 -16.89
N PRO A 291 -11.84 0.37 -18.01
CA PRO A 291 -11.75 -0.32 -19.28
C PRO A 291 -10.35 -0.16 -19.91
N ALA A 292 -9.89 -1.20 -20.61
CA ALA A 292 -8.67 -1.15 -21.42
C ALA A 292 -8.74 -0.05 -22.50
N GLY A 293 -7.59 0.26 -23.07
CA GLY A 293 -7.45 1.14 -24.22
C GLY A 293 -7.14 2.58 -23.86
N ASP A 294 -6.90 3.37 -24.90
CA ASP A 294 -6.37 4.72 -24.82
C ASP A 294 -7.48 5.77 -24.93
N ALA A 295 -7.88 6.33 -23.78
CA ALA A 295 -8.98 7.28 -23.69
C ALA A 295 -8.88 8.17 -22.45
N ASN A 296 -9.75 9.18 -22.35
CA ASN A 296 -9.87 10.00 -21.14
C ASN A 296 -10.34 9.11 -19.98
N ARG A 297 -9.52 9.00 -18.94
CA ARG A 297 -9.78 8.11 -17.79
C ARG A 297 -10.00 8.85 -16.50
N VAL A 298 -9.29 9.96 -16.28
CA VAL A 298 -9.46 10.81 -15.11
C VAL A 298 -9.60 12.23 -15.58
N GLY A 299 -10.47 13.02 -14.97
CA GLY A 299 -10.62 14.44 -15.28
C GLY A 299 -10.89 15.26 -14.04
N VAL A 300 -10.44 16.51 -14.03
CA VAL A 300 -10.80 17.48 -13.00
C VAL A 300 -11.85 18.41 -13.58
N SER A 301 -13.03 18.44 -13.00
CA SER A 301 -14.07 19.37 -13.43
C SER A 301 -14.04 20.63 -12.57
N ARG A 302 -14.40 21.77 -13.15
CA ARG A 302 -14.66 23.00 -12.38
C ARG A 302 -16.13 23.19 -12.02
N TRP A 303 -16.96 22.15 -12.22
CA TRP A 303 -18.35 22.07 -11.75
C TRP A 303 -18.42 21.75 -10.26
N THR A 304 -18.36 22.78 -9.42
CA THR A 304 -18.43 22.61 -7.97
C THR A 304 -19.13 23.78 -7.30
N THR A 305 -19.77 23.49 -6.16
CA THR A 305 -20.28 24.50 -5.23
C THR A 305 -19.23 24.92 -4.19
N GLY A 306 -18.05 24.29 -4.22
CA GLY A 306 -16.91 24.66 -3.38
C GLY A 306 -16.34 26.03 -3.75
N THR A 307 -15.64 26.66 -2.82
CA THR A 307 -15.05 28.00 -2.98
C THR A 307 -13.55 27.90 -3.24
N GLY A 308 -13.01 28.80 -4.06
CA GLY A 308 -11.59 28.84 -4.42
C GLY A 308 -11.30 28.22 -5.79
N LEU A 309 -10.07 28.44 -6.26
CA LEU A 309 -9.61 27.99 -7.58
C LEU A 309 -9.53 26.45 -7.64
N VAL A 310 -10.00 25.88 -8.74
CA VAL A 310 -9.87 24.45 -9.03
C VAL A 310 -8.54 24.20 -9.73
N ILE A 311 -7.77 23.23 -9.24
CA ILE A 311 -6.43 22.91 -9.73
C ILE A 311 -6.40 21.55 -10.41
N ALA A 312 -5.73 21.46 -11.55
CA ALA A 312 -5.44 20.21 -12.26
C ALA A 312 -3.94 20.15 -12.57
N ASP A 313 -3.25 19.17 -11.98
CA ASP A 313 -1.79 19.01 -12.05
C ASP A 313 -1.45 17.62 -12.62
N ALA A 314 -1.42 16.56 -11.80
CA ALA A 314 -1.11 15.22 -12.27
C ALA A 314 -1.99 14.11 -11.68
N ILE A 315 -2.11 13.00 -12.40
CA ILE A 315 -2.74 11.76 -11.94
C ILE A 315 -1.78 10.58 -12.08
N ARG A 316 -1.99 9.56 -11.24
CA ARG A 316 -1.30 8.28 -11.34
C ARG A 316 -2.30 7.14 -11.31
N LEU A 317 -2.23 6.24 -12.28
CA LEU A 317 -2.96 4.98 -12.25
C LEU A 317 -1.99 3.87 -11.90
N THR A 318 -2.38 2.98 -11.01
CA THR A 318 -1.64 1.77 -10.69
C THR A 318 -2.58 0.59 -10.78
N ARG A 319 -2.24 -0.42 -11.57
CA ARG A 319 -3.03 -1.66 -11.66
C ARG A 319 -3.04 -2.33 -10.29
N VAL A 320 -4.24 -2.58 -9.79
CA VAL A 320 -4.52 -3.38 -8.62
C VAL A 320 -5.06 -4.68 -9.20
N SER A 321 -4.24 -5.73 -9.21
CA SER A 321 -4.70 -7.01 -9.74
C SER A 321 -5.53 -7.82 -8.75
#